data_AF-A0A257JCQ5-F1
#
_entry.id   AF-A0A257JCQ5-F1
#
_cell.length_a   1.000
_cell.length_b   1.000
_cell.length_c   1.000
_cell.angle_alpha   90.00
_cell.angle_beta   90.00
_cell.angle_gamma   90.00
#
_symmetry.space_group_name_H-M   'P 1'
#
loop_
_entity.id
_entity.type
_entity.pdbx_description
1 polymer ?
#
loop_
_entity_poly.entity_id
_entity_poly.type
_entity_poly.pdbx_seq_one_letter_code
_entity_poly.pdbx_strand_id
1 'polypeptide(L)' 'GHARVSSWLAHLMQRGLLRTADPLIAAKQFVALCQAGQFQKYLIGALNRVDKAELAAEVEAAVDTFLRAYAPESAV' A
#
# COMPACT_ATOMS: atom_id res chain seq x y z
N GLY A 1 5.19 10.09 7.12
CA GLY A 1 4.24 9.24 6.37
C GLY A 1 3.99 7.91 7.06
N HIS A 2 5.00 7.03 7.06
CA HIS A 2 4.88 5.65 7.57
C HIS A 2 4.32 5.51 8.98
N ALA A 3 4.68 6.38 9.93
CA ALA A 3 4.15 6.32 11.30
C ALA A 3 2.62 6.45 11.36
N ARG A 4 2.04 7.40 10.59
CA ARG A 4 0.58 7.55 10.49
C ARG A 4 -0.10 6.34 9.86
N VAL A 5 0.49 5.80 8.79
CA VAL A 5 -0.02 4.59 8.13
C VAL A 5 0.06 3.39 9.07
N SER A 6 1.15 3.23 9.79
CA SER A 6 1.34 2.17 10.79
C SER A 6 0.27 2.24 11.88
N SER A 7 0.04 3.42 12.49
CA SER A 7 -1.02 3.59 13.49
C SER A 7 -2.41 3.24 12.94
N TRP A 8 -2.70 3.60 11.69
CA TRP A 8 -3.96 3.25 11.04
C TRP A 8 -4.10 1.75 10.78
N LEU A 9 -3.07 1.11 10.23
CA LEU A 9 -3.07 -0.33 9.99
C LEU A 9 -3.18 -1.13 11.29
N ALA A 10 -2.51 -0.69 12.36
CA ALA A 10 -2.65 -1.28 13.69
C ALA A 10 -4.10 -1.24 14.18
N HIS A 11 -4.80 -0.12 13.97
CA HIS A 11 -6.22 0.00 14.32
C HIS A 11 -7.11 -0.95 13.51
N LEU A 12 -6.83 -1.15 12.22
CA LEU A 12 -7.57 -2.10 11.38
C LEU A 12 -7.32 -3.56 11.81
N MET A 13 -6.08 -3.90 12.16
CA MET A 13 -5.72 -5.22 12.69
C MET A 13 -6.43 -5.50 14.02
N GLN A 14 -6.48 -4.53 14.93
CA GLN A 14 -7.21 -4.65 16.21
C GLN A 14 -8.72 -4.91 16.00
N ARG A 15 -9.28 -4.41 14.90
CA ARG A 15 -10.69 -4.62 14.52
C ARG A 15 -10.93 -5.92 13.74
N GLY A 16 -9.88 -6.71 13.48
CA GLY A 16 -9.97 -7.92 12.67
C GLY A 16 -10.23 -7.66 11.19
N LEU A 17 -10.06 -6.42 10.71
CA LEU A 17 -10.24 -6.05 9.30
C LEU A 17 -8.99 -6.35 8.46
N LEU A 18 -7.86 -6.59 9.11
CA LEU A 18 -6.61 -7.06 8.52
C LEU A 18 -6.02 -8.18 9.40
N ARG A 19 -5.24 -9.07 8.80
CA ARG A 19 -4.41 -10.06 9.50
C ARG A 19 -3.47 -9.36 10.48
N THR A 20 -3.35 -9.91 11.68
CA THR A 20 -2.41 -9.44 12.69
C THR A 20 -0.96 -9.62 12.21
N ALA A 21 -0.20 -8.51 12.17
CA ALA A 21 1.21 -8.47 11.79
C ALA A 21 1.90 -7.24 12.42
N ASP A 22 3.21 -7.05 12.20
CA ASP A 22 3.88 -5.80 12.58
C ASP A 22 3.36 -4.64 11.71
N PRO A 23 2.68 -3.64 12.30
CA PRO A 23 2.05 -2.55 11.55
C PRO A 23 3.07 -1.61 10.90
N LEU A 24 4.30 -1.50 11.44
CA LEU A 24 5.35 -0.69 10.83
C LEU A 24 5.89 -1.36 9.57
N ILE A 25 6.06 -2.69 9.59
CA ILE A 25 6.47 -3.46 8.41
C ILE A 25 5.38 -3.37 7.33
N ALA A 26 4.11 -3.60 7.71
CA ALA A 26 2.99 -3.48 6.78
C ALA A 26 2.90 -2.09 6.15
N ALA A 27 3.09 -1.02 6.94
CA ALA A 27 3.08 0.35 6.44
C ALA A 27 4.21 0.64 5.45
N LYS A 28 5.43 0.14 5.72
CA LYS A 28 6.57 0.29 4.79
C LYS A 28 6.30 -0.41 3.47
N GLN A 29 5.77 -1.63 3.51
CA GLN A 29 5.44 -2.39 2.32
C GLN A 29 4.33 -1.71 1.51
N PHE A 30 3.25 -1.27 2.17
CA PHE A 30 2.16 -0.59 1.50
C PHE A 30 2.60 0.69 0.78
N VAL A 31 3.40 1.53 1.45
CA VAL A 31 3.92 2.75 0.83
C VAL A 31 4.88 2.43 -0.33
N ALA A 32 5.72 1.40 -0.20
CA ALA A 32 6.58 0.96 -1.28
C ALA A 32 5.78 0.49 -2.51
N LEU A 33 4.67 -0.25 -2.32
CA LEU A 33 3.79 -0.66 -3.41
C LEU A 33 3.20 0.55 -4.15
N CYS A 34 2.71 1.56 -3.42
CA CYS A 34 2.20 2.80 -4.04
C CYS A 34 3.28 3.61 -4.78
N GLN A 35 4.55 3.43 -4.42
CA GLN A 35 5.67 4.18 -4.98
C GLN A 35 6.36 3.47 -6.15
N ALA A 36 6.12 2.17 -6.34
CA ALA A 36 6.86 1.34 -7.30
C ALA A 36 6.63 1.71 -8.78
N GLY A 37 5.55 2.43 -9.10
CA GLY A 37 5.14 2.76 -10.45
C GLY A 37 5.59 4.14 -10.94
N GLN A 38 4.63 4.97 -11.37
CA GLN A 38 4.87 6.31 -11.90
C GLN A 38 5.62 7.22 -10.93
N PHE A 39 5.43 7.07 -9.61
CA PHE A 39 6.20 7.82 -8.61
C PHE A 39 7.71 7.59 -8.77
N GLN A 40 8.14 6.33 -8.80
CA GLN A 40 9.56 5.99 -8.97
C GLN A 40 10.08 6.46 -10.33
N LYS A 41 9.31 6.26 -11.42
CA LYS A 41 9.68 6.72 -12.76
C LYS A 41 9.86 8.24 -12.83
N TYR A 42 8.97 8.99 -12.18
CA TYR A 42 9.05 10.44 -12.10
C TYR A 42 10.26 10.89 -11.27
N LEU A 43 10.52 10.23 -10.13
CA LEU A 43 11.66 10.53 -9.26
C LEU A 43 13.01 10.39 -9.99
N ILE A 44 13.16 9.39 -10.85
CA ILE A 44 14.40 9.14 -11.61
C ILE A 44 14.46 9.90 -12.95
N GLY A 45 13.45 10.73 -13.27
CA GLY A 45 13.39 11.48 -14.53
C GLY A 45 13.05 10.63 -15.76
N ALA A 46 12.58 9.39 -15.58
CA ALA A 46 12.09 8.52 -16.66
C ALA A 46 10.65 8.83 -17.10
N LEU A 47 9.96 9.72 -16.38
CA LEU A 47 8.62 10.18 -16.67
C LEU A 47 8.53 11.70 -16.50
N ASN A 48 8.16 12.42 -17.56
CA ASN A 48 8.06 13.88 -17.53
C ASN A 48 6.72 14.39 -16.95
N ARG A 49 5.67 13.55 -17.00
CA ARG A 49 4.34 13.89 -16.50
C ARG A 49 3.62 12.65 -16.04
N VAL A 50 2.99 12.73 -14.85
CA VAL A 50 2.16 11.67 -14.30
C VAL A 50 0.81 11.65 -15.03
N ASP A 51 0.43 10.48 -15.55
CA ASP A 51 -0.92 10.21 -16.02
C ASP A 51 -1.80 9.79 -14.84
N LYS A 52 -2.90 10.50 -14.62
CA LYS A 52 -3.81 10.24 -13.50
C LYS A 52 -4.56 8.91 -13.63
N ALA A 53 -4.87 8.46 -14.83
CA ALA A 53 -5.58 7.21 -15.06
C ALA A 53 -4.68 6.01 -14.75
N GLU A 54 -3.43 6.07 -15.21
CA GLU A 54 -2.41 5.07 -14.86
C GLU A 54 -2.11 5.08 -13.36
N LEU A 55 -1.98 6.26 -12.74
CA LEU A 55 -1.76 6.38 -11.30
C LEU A 55 -2.89 5.70 -10.52
N ALA A 56 -4.14 5.90 -10.91
CA ALA A 56 -5.29 5.25 -10.29
C ALA A 56 -5.20 3.73 -10.42
N ALA A 57 -4.86 3.22 -11.61
CA ALA A 57 -4.69 1.78 -11.82
C ALA A 57 -3.54 1.18 -10.99
N GLU A 58 -2.43 1.91 -10.83
CA GLU A 58 -1.31 1.50 -9.97
C GLU A 58 -1.70 1.46 -8.49
N VAL A 59 -2.51 2.43 -8.02
CA VAL A 59 -3.04 2.43 -6.65
C VAL A 59 -3.95 1.22 -6.41
N GLU A 60 -4.86 0.93 -7.35
CA GLU A 60 -5.73 -0.26 -7.24
C GLU A 60 -4.92 -1.56 -7.19
N ALA A 61 -3.89 -1.69 -8.04
CA ALA A 61 -3.01 -2.86 -8.04
C ALA A 61 -2.21 -3.00 -6.72
N ALA A 62 -1.76 -1.87 -6.15
CA ALA A 62 -1.07 -1.84 -4.86
C ALA A 62 -2.00 -2.28 -3.72
N VAL A 63 -3.27 -1.83 -3.74
CA VAL A 63 -4.29 -2.23 -2.76
C VAL A 63 -4.62 -3.72 -2.89
N ASP A 64 -4.87 -4.24 -4.10
CA ASP A 64 -5.13 -5.67 -4.32
C ASP A 64 -3.97 -6.53 -3.81
N THR A 65 -2.73 -6.16 -4.16
CA THR A 65 -1.53 -6.87 -3.70
C THR A 65 -1.40 -6.85 -2.18
N PHE A 66 -1.62 -5.69 -1.56
CA PHE A 66 -1.57 -5.54 -0.12
C PHE A 66 -2.63 -6.39 0.58
N LEU A 67 -3.87 -6.37 0.08
CA LEU A 67 -4.97 -7.15 0.66
C LEU A 67 -4.75 -8.66 0.51
N ARG A 68 -4.15 -9.15 -0.58
CA ARG A 68 -3.78 -10.58 -0.67
C ARG A 68 -2.82 -11.03 0.44
N ALA A 69 -1.96 -10.14 0.95
CA ALA A 69 -1.00 -10.45 2.00
C ALA A 69 -1.52 -10.16 3.43
N TYR A 70 -2.48 -9.24 3.56
CA TYR A 70 -2.92 -8.71 4.85
C TYR A 70 -4.43 -8.78 5.09
N ALA A 71 -5.22 -9.36 4.19
CA ALA A 71 -6.63 -9.63 4.43
C ALA A 71 -6.81 -10.57 5.65
N PRO A 72 -7.96 -10.50 6.34
CA PRO A 72 -8.24 -11.39 7.47
C PRO A 72 -8.10 -12.86 7.08
N GLU A 73 -7.55 -13.66 7.99
CA GLU A 73 -7.24 -15.09 7.78
C GLU A 73 -8.51 -15.97 7.64
N SER A 74 -9.71 -15.41 7.83
CA SER A 74 -11.01 -16.08 7.69
C SER A 74 -11.77 -15.74 6.42
N ALA A 75 -11.16 -15.05 5.45
CA ALA A 75 -11.76 -14.89 4.12
C ALA A 75 -11.42 -16.10 3.24
N VAL A 76 -12.05 -17.25 3.52
CA VAL A 76 -12.16 -18.40 2.59
C VAL A 76 -13.60 -18.50 2.14
#